data_AF-A0A6P5FJ56-F1
#
_entry.id   AF-A0A6P5FJ56-F1
#
_cell.length_a   1.000
_cell.length_b   1.000
_cell.length_c   1.000
_cell.angle_alpha   90.00
_cell.angle_beta   90.00
_cell.angle_gamma   90.00
#
_symmetry.space_group_name_H-M   'P 1'
#
loop_
_entity.id
_entity.type
_entity.pdbx_description
1 polymer ?
#
loop_
_entity_poly.entity_id
_entity_poly.type
_entity_poly.pdbx_seq_one_letter_code
_entity_poly.pdbx_strand_id
1 'polypeptide(L)'
;MAEGGLVVANNETIRSFLLSAATRCGGGGGGSLGAELRDLASYLSSQSSVPYRSLRAIWFAIPAAERPPLRRLFNGADFVFSSPKPREKSEELKERLKKLAEMAERREYAELVKDVAPKKEISEPFSSYKDQIGFGLHVVLMMFTGYLVGYAAFRALFNHSAVMNAAGGILGLVCGMLLETVLFIIRTSNRDLDSSNSNSRLKKHQ
;
A
#
# COMPACT_ATOMS: atom_id res chain seq x y z
N MET A 1 26.26 25.96 3.98
CA MET A 1 26.17 25.38 5.34
C MET A 1 24.79 25.73 5.89
N ALA A 2 23.88 24.76 5.99
CA ALA A 2 22.57 25.01 6.58
C ALA A 2 22.75 25.07 8.11
N GLU A 3 22.82 26.27 8.68
CA GLU A 3 22.81 26.42 10.13
C GLU A 3 21.46 25.92 10.66
N GLY A 4 21.49 24.78 11.36
CA GLY A 4 20.31 24.16 11.96
C GLY A 4 19.64 25.12 12.94
N GLY A 5 18.51 25.68 12.54
CA GLY A 5 17.73 26.62 13.35
C GLY A 5 16.37 26.93 12.73
N LEU A 6 15.47 27.47 13.55
CA LEU A 6 14.17 27.94 13.09
C LEU A 6 14.36 29.11 12.11
N VAL A 7 13.79 29.00 10.91
CA VAL A 7 13.77 30.06 9.89
C VAL A 7 12.34 30.54 9.72
N VAL A 8 12.16 31.86 9.71
CA VAL A 8 10.86 32.52 9.58
C VAL A 8 10.84 33.30 8.27
N ALA A 9 9.71 33.31 7.57
CA ALA A 9 9.52 34.14 6.38
C ALA A 9 9.58 35.63 6.76
N ASN A 10 10.22 36.44 5.92
CA ASN A 10 10.33 37.88 6.17
C ASN A 10 9.02 38.59 5.83
N ASN A 11 8.10 38.62 6.79
CA ASN A 11 6.85 39.38 6.69
C ASN A 11 7.11 40.88 6.92
N GLU A 12 6.15 41.72 6.55
CA GLU A 12 6.25 43.18 6.63
C GLU A 12 6.52 43.72 8.04
N THR A 13 5.98 43.06 9.08
CA THR A 13 6.25 43.38 10.49
C THR A 13 7.70 43.11 10.90
N ILE A 14 8.29 42.05 10.36
CA ILE A 14 9.69 41.67 10.61
C ILE A 14 10.61 42.59 9.81
N ARG A 15 10.27 42.89 8.55
CA ARG A 15 11.03 43.81 7.69
C ARG A 15 11.08 45.22 8.27
N SER A 16 9.94 45.79 8.64
CA SER A 16 9.87 47.11 9.27
C SER A 16 10.64 47.18 10.58
N PHE A 17 10.57 46.12 11.40
CA PHE A 17 11.40 46.01 12.60
C PHE A 17 12.90 46.00 12.28
N LEU A 18 13.35 45.19 11.32
CA LEU A 18 14.76 45.11 10.93
C LEU A 18 15.28 46.42 10.35
N LEU A 19 14.47 47.11 9.52
CA LEU A 19 14.80 48.44 9.01
C LEU A 19 14.92 49.47 10.14
N SER A 20 14.00 49.46 11.11
CA SER A 20 14.08 50.35 12.28
C SER A 20 15.32 50.10 13.13
N ALA A 21 15.73 48.82 13.26
CA ALA A 21 16.92 48.43 13.97
C ALA A 21 18.20 48.85 13.23
N ALA A 22 18.22 48.74 11.90
CA ALA A 22 19.33 49.17 11.05
C ALA A 22 19.57 50.69 11.14
N THR A 23 18.50 51.49 11.17
CA THR A 23 18.60 52.96 11.23
C THR A 23 18.92 53.52 12.62
N ARG A 24 18.96 52.69 13.67
CA ARG A 24 19.21 53.14 15.05
C ARG A 24 20.69 53.47 15.25
N CYS A 25 21.11 54.66 14.85
CA CYS A 25 22.45 55.19 15.11
C CYS A 25 22.53 55.80 16.52
N GLY A 26 23.55 55.41 17.28
CA GLY A 26 23.80 55.94 18.62
C GLY A 26 24.18 57.41 18.58
N GLY A 27 23.24 58.28 18.95
CA GLY A 27 23.48 59.68 19.28
C GLY A 27 22.85 59.98 20.64
N GLY A 28 23.68 59.94 21.69
CA GLY A 28 23.39 60.53 23.02
C GLY A 28 22.17 59.98 23.77
N GLY A 29 22.36 58.92 24.57
CA GLY A 29 21.57 58.72 25.80
C GLY A 29 20.72 57.45 25.93
N GLY A 30 20.51 56.67 24.87
CA GLY A 30 19.77 55.40 24.92
C GLY A 30 20.53 54.29 24.20
N GLY A 31 20.65 53.10 24.81
CA GLY A 31 21.53 52.01 24.39
C GLY A 31 21.57 51.77 22.86
N SER A 32 22.73 52.01 22.27
CA SER A 32 22.93 51.85 20.83
C SER A 32 23.04 50.36 20.46
N LEU A 33 22.37 49.96 19.39
CA LEU A 33 22.57 48.66 18.78
C LEU A 33 24.00 48.60 18.20
N GLY A 34 24.77 47.55 18.52
CA GLY A 34 26.15 47.39 18.03
C GLY A 34 26.22 47.46 16.50
N ALA A 35 27.32 47.98 15.95
CA ALA A 35 27.50 48.16 14.51
C ALA A 35 27.25 46.85 13.72
N GLU A 36 27.81 45.73 14.19
CA GLU A 36 27.61 44.43 13.56
C GLU A 36 26.14 43.99 13.50
N LEU A 37 25.35 44.25 14.55
CA LEU A 37 23.92 43.92 14.59
C LEU A 37 23.10 44.82 13.66
N ARG A 38 23.54 46.06 13.41
CA ARG A 38 22.89 46.98 12.46
C ARG A 38 23.15 46.57 11.03
N ASP A 39 24.38 46.18 10.71
CA ASP A 39 24.74 45.68 9.39
C ASP A 39 24.00 44.36 9.12
N LEU A 40 23.92 43.49 10.12
CA LEU A 40 23.16 42.25 10.06
C LEU A 40 21.66 42.52 9.88
N ALA A 41 21.08 43.50 10.59
CA ALA A 41 19.67 43.87 10.42
C ALA A 41 19.38 44.42 9.02
N SER A 42 20.28 45.25 8.48
CA SER A 42 20.21 45.79 7.12
C SER A 42 20.24 44.66 6.10
N TYR A 43 21.18 43.73 6.24
CA TYR A 43 21.29 42.56 5.39
C TYR A 43 20.02 41.69 5.43
N LEU A 44 19.55 41.31 6.63
CA LEU A 44 18.35 40.48 6.81
C LEU A 44 17.07 41.14 6.30
N SER A 45 16.97 42.47 6.34
CA SER A 45 15.79 43.20 5.85
C SER A 45 15.52 42.96 4.37
N SER A 46 16.58 42.70 3.59
CA SER A 46 16.52 42.43 2.15
C SER A 46 16.22 40.97 1.80
N GLN A 47 16.32 40.05 2.77
CA GLN A 47 16.11 38.62 2.53
C GLN A 47 14.64 38.22 2.59
N SER A 48 14.25 37.16 1.87
CA SER A 48 12.89 36.60 1.92
C SER A 48 12.65 35.71 3.15
N SER A 49 13.72 35.21 3.78
CA SER A 49 13.69 34.37 4.97
C SER A 49 14.75 34.83 5.97
N VAL A 50 14.43 34.73 7.25
CA VAL A 50 15.26 35.25 8.34
C VAL A 50 15.48 34.16 9.39
N PRO A 51 16.74 33.86 9.76
CA PRO A 51 17.05 32.98 10.88
C PRO A 51 16.56 33.56 12.21
N TYR A 52 15.79 32.78 12.98
CA TYR A 52 15.24 33.21 14.27
C TYR A 52 16.33 33.59 15.28
N ARG A 53 17.50 32.95 15.23
CA ARG A 53 18.63 33.26 16.13
C ARG A 53 19.11 34.69 15.96
N SER A 54 19.30 35.12 14.71
CA SER A 54 19.75 36.46 14.38
C SER A 54 18.69 37.51 14.72
N LEU A 55 17.41 37.23 14.42
CA LEU A 55 16.29 38.08 14.79
C LEU A 55 16.18 38.25 16.32
N ARG A 56 16.34 37.15 17.07
CA ARG A 56 16.36 37.15 18.53
C ARG A 56 17.51 38.00 19.07
N ALA A 57 18.72 37.87 18.53
CA ALA A 57 19.87 38.65 18.97
C ALA A 57 19.63 40.16 18.81
N ILE A 58 19.08 40.58 17.66
CA ILE A 58 18.70 41.98 17.41
C ILE A 58 17.61 42.43 18.40
N TRP A 59 16.58 41.62 18.62
CA TRP A 59 15.48 41.96 19.54
C TRP A 59 15.94 42.11 21.00
N PHE A 60 16.83 41.24 21.48
CA PHE A 60 17.36 41.34 22.85
C PHE A 60 18.28 42.55 23.03
N ALA A 61 19.00 42.96 21.99
CA ALA A 61 19.91 44.10 22.05
C ALA A 61 19.19 45.46 22.11
N ILE A 62 17.88 45.51 21.82
CA ILE A 62 17.06 46.73 21.94
C ILE A 62 16.64 46.92 23.41
N PRO A 63 16.58 48.15 23.95
CA PRO A 63 16.08 48.40 25.31
C PRO A 63 14.63 47.97 25.51
N ALA A 64 14.27 47.47 26.70
CA ALA A 64 12.95 46.89 26.97
C ALA A 64 11.76 47.85 26.69
N ALA A 65 11.97 49.16 26.85
CA ALA A 65 10.95 50.18 26.59
C ALA A 65 10.58 50.32 25.10
N GLU A 66 11.50 49.98 24.20
CA GLU A 66 11.35 50.14 22.74
C GLU A 66 11.18 48.79 22.02
N ARG A 67 11.10 47.68 22.77
CA ARG A 67 10.92 46.34 22.17
C ARG A 67 9.48 46.18 21.68
N PRO A 68 9.27 45.82 20.40
CA PRO A 68 7.94 45.42 19.97
C PRO A 68 7.54 44.10 20.65
N PRO A 69 6.26 43.93 21.01
CA PRO A 69 5.78 42.68 21.57
C PRO A 69 5.89 41.56 20.54
N LEU A 70 6.42 40.40 20.95
CA LEU A 70 6.68 39.26 20.05
C LEU A 70 5.45 38.82 19.26
N ARG A 71 4.25 38.90 19.86
CA ARG A 71 2.98 38.59 19.21
C ARG A 71 2.71 39.49 17.99
N ARG A 72 3.08 40.77 18.05
CA ARG A 72 2.94 41.70 16.91
C ARG A 72 4.05 41.47 15.89
N LEU A 73 5.27 41.18 16.34
CA LEU A 73 6.42 40.95 15.46
C LEU A 73 6.20 39.72 14.57
N PHE A 74 5.75 38.61 15.14
CA PHE A 74 5.48 37.35 14.43
C PHE A 74 4.04 37.21 13.92
N ASN A 75 3.26 38.30 13.92
CA ASN A 75 1.90 38.24 13.40
C ASN A 75 1.90 37.93 11.90
N GLY A 76 1.22 36.85 11.50
CA GLY A 76 1.19 36.39 10.11
C GLY A 76 2.54 35.93 9.56
N ALA A 77 3.50 35.59 10.43
CA ALA A 77 4.80 35.07 9.99
C ALA A 77 4.74 33.56 9.74
N ASP A 78 5.11 33.14 8.53
CA ASP A 78 5.18 31.73 8.17
C ASP A 78 6.55 31.12 8.55
N PHE A 79 6.55 29.85 8.94
CA PHE A 79 7.78 29.12 9.22
C PHE A 79 8.28 28.43 7.95
N VAL A 80 9.55 28.65 7.60
CA VAL A 80 10.18 28.00 6.46
C VAL A 80 10.78 26.68 6.95
N PHE A 81 9.99 25.62 6.83
CA PHE A 81 10.47 24.27 7.12
C PHE A 81 11.18 23.70 5.89
N SER A 82 12.46 23.35 6.05
CA SER A 82 13.13 22.50 5.08
C SER A 82 12.65 21.07 5.27
N SER A 83 12.03 20.47 4.24
CA SER A 83 11.71 19.04 4.26
C SER A 83 12.98 18.25 4.61
N PRO A 84 12.89 17.26 5.53
CA PRO A 84 14.02 16.39 5.82
C PRO A 84 14.57 15.79 4.53
N LYS A 85 15.88 15.54 4.46
CA LYS A 85 16.49 14.90 3.29
C LYS A 85 15.70 13.61 2.99
N PRO A 86 15.13 13.45 1.77
CA PRO A 86 14.40 12.25 1.41
C PRO A 86 15.25 11.01 1.67
N ARG A 87 14.68 10.03 2.37
CA ARG A 87 15.38 8.80 2.73
C ARG A 87 15.82 8.07 1.46
N GLU A 88 17.10 7.74 1.37
CA GLU A 88 17.62 6.94 0.28
C GLU A 88 16.98 5.54 0.35
N LYS A 89 16.35 5.10 -0.76
CA LYS A 89 15.71 3.77 -0.85
C LYS A 89 16.81 2.70 -0.84
N SER A 90 16.61 1.61 -0.08
CA SER A 90 17.52 0.46 -0.10
C SER A 90 17.57 -0.19 -1.48
N GLU A 91 18.70 -0.81 -1.82
CA GLU A 91 18.88 -1.52 -3.10
C GLU A 91 17.82 -2.62 -3.29
N GLU A 92 17.54 -3.40 -2.24
CA GLU A 92 16.47 -4.41 -2.27
C GLU A 92 15.10 -3.84 -2.63
N LEU A 93 14.77 -2.63 -2.15
CA LEU A 93 13.50 -1.99 -2.45
C LEU A 93 13.44 -1.53 -3.91
N LYS A 94 14.55 -1.04 -4.46
CA LYS A 94 14.65 -0.65 -5.87
C LYS A 94 14.47 -1.86 -6.79
N GLU A 95 15.11 -2.98 -6.45
CA GLU A 95 14.96 -4.23 -7.21
C GLU A 95 13.53 -4.76 -7.18
N ARG A 96 12.87 -4.74 -6.01
CA ARG A 96 11.46 -5.13 -5.90
C ARG A 96 10.54 -4.22 -6.70
N LEU A 97 10.77 -2.91 -6.67
CA LEU A 97 9.99 -1.96 -7.47
C LEU A 97 10.20 -2.19 -8.97
N LYS A 98 11.44 -2.47 -9.40
CA LYS A 98 11.74 -2.81 -10.80
C LYS A 98 11.02 -4.08 -11.23
N LYS A 99 11.03 -5.12 -10.38
CA LYS A 99 10.30 -6.38 -10.65
C LYS A 99 8.79 -6.17 -10.76
N LEU A 100 8.21 -5.33 -9.89
CA LEU A 100 6.78 -4.99 -9.94
C LEU A 100 6.44 -4.21 -11.21
N ALA A 101 7.29 -3.28 -11.63
CA ALA A 101 7.12 -2.53 -12.87
C ALA A 101 7.17 -3.45 -14.10
N GLU A 102 8.17 -4.34 -14.18
CA GLU A 102 8.29 -5.31 -15.27
C GLU A 102 7.06 -6.24 -15.35
N MET A 103 6.53 -6.68 -14.21
CA MET A 103 5.29 -7.49 -14.19
C MET A 103 4.07 -6.69 -14.66
N ALA A 104 4.00 -5.39 -14.38
CA ALA A 104 2.92 -4.54 -14.86
C ALA A 104 3.01 -4.34 -16.38
N GLU A 105 4.20 -4.05 -16.90
CA GLU A 105 4.45 -3.90 -18.35
C GLU A 105 4.11 -5.19 -19.12
N ARG A 106 4.50 -6.35 -18.58
CA ARG A 106 4.14 -7.65 -19.20
C ARG A 106 2.63 -7.88 -19.23
N ARG A 107 1.89 -7.44 -18.21
CA ARG A 107 0.43 -7.56 -18.16
C ARG A 107 -0.22 -6.64 -19.20
N GLU A 108 0.25 -5.41 -19.32
CA GLU A 108 -0.23 -4.46 -20.32
C GLU A 108 0.06 -4.97 -21.74
N TYR A 109 1.27 -5.47 -21.99
CA TYR A 109 1.59 -6.12 -23.26
C TYR A 109 0.68 -7.33 -23.55
N ALA A 110 0.42 -8.18 -22.53
CA ALA A 110 -0.48 -9.32 -22.68
C ALA A 110 -1.92 -8.89 -22.99
N GLU A 111 -2.37 -7.75 -22.46
CA GLU A 111 -3.67 -7.17 -22.77
C GLU A 111 -3.75 -6.66 -24.21
N LEU A 112 -2.69 -5.99 -24.70
CA LEU A 112 -2.60 -5.53 -26.09
C LEU A 112 -2.61 -6.69 -27.11
N VAL A 113 -2.01 -7.82 -26.76
CA VAL A 113 -1.90 -9.00 -27.65
C VAL A 113 -3.08 -9.96 -27.49
N LYS A 114 -3.95 -9.73 -26.50
CA LYS A 114 -5.08 -10.61 -26.16
C LYS A 114 -6.02 -10.90 -27.33
N ASP A 115 -6.23 -9.92 -28.21
CA ASP A 115 -7.17 -10.03 -29.33
C ASP A 115 -6.52 -10.62 -30.60
N VAL A 116 -5.19 -10.70 -30.64
CA VAL A 116 -4.40 -11.19 -31.79
C VAL A 116 -3.92 -12.62 -31.58
N ALA A 117 -3.52 -12.97 -30.36
CA ALA A 117 -3.04 -14.31 -30.04
C ALA A 117 -4.19 -15.21 -29.56
N PRO A 118 -4.29 -16.47 -30.04
CA PRO A 118 -5.24 -17.41 -29.48
C PRO A 118 -5.00 -17.56 -27.99
N LYS A 119 -6.07 -17.35 -27.21
CA LYS A 119 -6.06 -17.40 -25.75
C LYS A 119 -5.55 -18.77 -25.32
N LYS A 120 -4.29 -18.83 -24.86
CA LYS A 120 -3.79 -20.03 -24.17
C LYS A 120 -4.57 -20.11 -22.87
N GLU A 121 -5.63 -20.89 -22.87
CA GLU A 121 -6.17 -21.43 -21.62
C GLU A 121 -5.06 -22.29 -21.03
N ILE A 122 -4.23 -21.68 -20.20
CA ILE A 122 -3.30 -22.42 -19.35
C ILE A 122 -4.21 -23.10 -18.34
N SER A 123 -4.71 -24.28 -18.74
CA SER A 123 -5.44 -25.20 -17.89
C SER A 123 -4.44 -25.75 -16.88
N GLU A 124 -4.08 -24.94 -15.88
CA GLU A 124 -3.34 -25.45 -14.73
C GLU A 124 -4.28 -26.42 -14.01
N PRO A 125 -3.93 -27.72 -13.94
CA PRO A 125 -4.71 -28.65 -13.16
C PRO A 125 -4.50 -28.24 -11.69
N PHE A 126 -5.57 -27.73 -11.07
CA PHE A 126 -5.72 -27.48 -9.63
C PHE A 126 -5.18 -26.18 -9.00
N SER A 127 -5.08 -25.04 -9.72
CA SER A 127 -4.65 -23.76 -9.11
C SER A 127 -5.74 -22.69 -8.94
N SER A 128 -7.02 -23.00 -9.20
CA SER A 128 -8.12 -22.09 -8.86
C SER A 128 -8.68 -22.44 -7.49
N TYR A 129 -8.51 -21.56 -6.50
CA TYR A 129 -9.11 -21.68 -5.15
C TYR A 129 -10.61 -22.03 -5.19
N LYS A 130 -11.32 -21.59 -6.23
CA LYS A 130 -12.72 -21.93 -6.49
C LYS A 130 -12.94 -23.40 -6.86
N ASP A 131 -12.01 -24.01 -7.60
CA ASP A 131 -12.08 -25.42 -7.99
C ASP A 131 -11.76 -26.34 -6.80
N GLN A 132 -10.87 -25.92 -5.88
CA GLN A 132 -10.57 -26.67 -4.66
C GLN A 132 -11.75 -26.65 -3.67
N ILE A 133 -12.41 -25.50 -3.52
CA ILE A 133 -13.63 -25.40 -2.69
C ILE A 133 -14.78 -26.18 -3.32
N GLY A 134 -14.97 -26.06 -4.63
CA GLY A 134 -16.01 -26.78 -5.36
C GLY A 134 -15.84 -28.30 -5.28
N PHE A 135 -14.60 -28.78 -5.37
CA PHE A 135 -14.30 -30.20 -5.21
C PHE A 135 -14.59 -30.70 -3.78
N GLY A 136 -14.12 -30.00 -2.75
CA GLY A 136 -14.40 -30.38 -1.37
C GLY A 136 -15.90 -30.38 -1.03
N LEU A 137 -16.64 -29.39 -1.53
CA LEU A 137 -18.09 -29.31 -1.37
C LEU A 137 -18.82 -30.46 -2.09
N HIS A 138 -18.38 -30.82 -3.30
CA HIS A 138 -18.93 -31.95 -4.05
C HIS A 138 -18.77 -33.28 -3.29
N VAL A 139 -17.57 -33.54 -2.76
CA VAL A 139 -17.28 -34.74 -1.96
C VAL A 139 -18.20 -34.82 -0.74
N VAL A 140 -18.37 -33.72 0.01
CA VAL A 140 -19.26 -33.69 1.19
C VAL A 140 -20.72 -33.96 0.80
N LEU A 141 -21.20 -33.37 -0.30
CA LEU A 141 -22.57 -33.59 -0.79
C LEU A 141 -22.81 -35.04 -1.23
N MET A 142 -21.84 -35.64 -1.92
CA MET A 142 -21.93 -37.04 -2.35
C MET A 142 -21.88 -37.99 -1.15
N MET A 143 -21.04 -37.73 -0.15
CA MET A 143 -21.02 -38.50 1.09
C MET A 143 -22.36 -38.42 1.84
N PHE A 144 -22.91 -37.21 1.99
CA PHE A 144 -24.20 -37.02 2.65
C PHE A 144 -25.34 -37.75 1.92
N THR A 145 -25.36 -37.64 0.60
CA THR A 145 -26.36 -38.32 -0.25
C THR A 145 -26.22 -39.83 -0.17
N GLY A 146 -24.99 -40.36 -0.22
CA GLY A 146 -24.71 -41.79 -0.08
C GLY A 146 -25.16 -42.35 1.27
N TYR A 147 -24.94 -41.60 2.37
CA TYR A 147 -25.43 -41.97 3.69
C TYR A 147 -26.95 -42.04 3.75
N LEU A 148 -27.64 -41.00 3.25
CA LEU A 148 -29.11 -40.95 3.24
C LEU A 148 -29.72 -42.08 2.42
N VAL A 149 -29.16 -42.35 1.23
CA VAL A 149 -29.62 -43.43 0.35
C VAL A 149 -29.37 -44.79 1.00
N GLY A 150 -28.18 -45.04 1.57
CA GLY A 150 -27.88 -46.28 2.28
C GLY A 150 -28.76 -46.50 3.51
N TYR A 151 -29.00 -45.43 4.28
CA TYR A 151 -29.89 -45.44 5.43
C TYR A 151 -31.34 -45.74 5.03
N ALA A 152 -31.84 -45.09 3.96
CA ALA A 152 -33.19 -45.31 3.44
C ALA A 152 -33.38 -46.72 2.87
N ALA A 153 -32.39 -47.23 2.13
CA ALA A 153 -32.41 -48.57 1.55
C ALA A 153 -32.48 -49.65 2.65
N PHE A 154 -31.65 -49.54 3.69
CA PHE A 154 -31.68 -50.49 4.81
C PHE A 154 -32.90 -50.30 5.70
N ARG A 155 -33.42 -49.08 5.85
CA ARG A 155 -34.69 -48.84 6.52
C ARG A 155 -35.86 -49.51 5.80
N ALA A 156 -35.87 -49.48 4.47
CA ALA A 156 -36.89 -50.17 3.68
C ALA A 156 -36.76 -51.71 3.79
N LEU A 157 -35.53 -52.22 3.91
CA LEU A 157 -35.25 -53.66 3.93
C LEU A 157 -35.36 -54.29 5.34
N PHE A 158 -35.02 -53.55 6.39
CA PHE A 158 -34.96 -54.00 7.79
C PHE A 158 -35.68 -53.00 8.69
N ASN A 159 -37.00 -52.95 8.59
CA ASN A 159 -37.86 -51.92 9.19
C ASN A 159 -37.96 -51.97 10.75
N HIS A 160 -37.11 -52.76 11.43
CA HIS A 160 -37.29 -53.11 12.84
C HIS A 160 -36.08 -52.86 13.77
N SER A 161 -34.91 -52.45 13.28
CA SER A 161 -33.80 -52.09 14.18
C SER A 161 -33.01 -50.87 13.72
N ALA A 162 -32.88 -49.89 14.62
CA ALA A 162 -32.15 -48.65 14.38
C ALA A 162 -30.66 -48.91 14.07
N VAL A 163 -30.10 -49.99 14.63
CA VAL A 163 -28.71 -50.41 14.40
C VAL A 163 -28.48 -50.85 12.95
N MET A 164 -29.42 -51.57 12.34
CA MET A 164 -29.29 -52.02 10.94
C MET A 164 -29.43 -50.86 9.95
N ASN A 165 -30.26 -49.86 10.27
CA ASN A 165 -30.40 -48.66 9.44
C ASN A 165 -29.12 -47.81 9.48
N ALA A 166 -28.51 -47.66 10.65
CA ALA A 166 -27.21 -46.99 10.79
C ALA A 166 -26.10 -47.75 10.05
N ALA A 167 -26.08 -49.09 10.13
CA ALA A 167 -25.15 -49.91 9.36
C ALA A 167 -25.31 -49.73 7.84
N GLY A 168 -26.54 -49.61 7.35
CA GLY A 168 -26.84 -49.29 5.96
C GLY A 168 -26.35 -47.92 5.52
N GLY A 169 -26.46 -46.91 6.38
CA GLY A 169 -25.89 -45.58 6.12
C GLY A 169 -24.37 -45.62 6.03
N ILE A 170 -23.69 -46.37 6.89
CA ILE A 170 -22.22 -46.56 6.84
C ILE A 170 -21.81 -47.30 5.56
N LEU A 171 -22.54 -48.36 5.18
CA LEU A 171 -22.29 -49.06 3.91
C LEU A 171 -22.52 -48.13 2.70
N GLY A 172 -23.56 -47.30 2.76
CA GLY A 172 -23.85 -46.26 1.77
C GLY A 172 -22.73 -45.21 1.67
N LEU A 173 -22.09 -44.84 2.79
CA LEU A 173 -20.91 -43.98 2.79
C LEU A 173 -19.73 -44.64 2.07
N VAL A 174 -19.44 -45.92 2.34
CA VAL A 174 -18.35 -46.64 1.68
C VAL A 174 -18.60 -46.74 0.16
N CYS A 175 -19.81 -47.08 -0.26
CA CYS A 175 -20.19 -47.08 -1.67
C CYS A 175 -20.12 -45.69 -2.31
N GLY A 176 -20.56 -44.65 -1.59
CA GLY A 176 -20.46 -43.26 -2.05
C GLY A 176 -19.00 -42.82 -2.25
N MET A 177 -18.09 -43.21 -1.35
CA MET A 177 -16.66 -42.93 -1.47
C MET A 177 -16.04 -43.62 -2.70
N LEU A 178 -16.43 -44.86 -2.99
CA LEU A 178 -15.96 -45.57 -4.19
C LEU A 178 -16.47 -44.90 -5.49
N LEU A 179 -17.76 -44.52 -5.52
CA LEU A 179 -18.33 -43.81 -6.66
C LEU A 179 -17.67 -42.45 -6.90
N GLU A 180 -17.43 -41.68 -5.83
CA GLU A 180 -16.73 -40.40 -5.93
C GLU A 180 -15.32 -40.58 -6.49
N THR A 181 -14.60 -41.62 -6.06
CA THR A 181 -13.25 -41.93 -6.56
C THR A 181 -13.29 -42.27 -8.06
N VAL A 182 -14.25 -43.08 -8.50
CA VAL A 182 -14.41 -43.43 -9.92
C VAL A 182 -14.81 -42.21 -10.75
N LEU A 183 -15.76 -41.41 -10.27
CA LEU A 183 -16.18 -40.18 -10.94
C LEU A 183 -15.05 -39.15 -11.02
N PHE A 184 -14.21 -39.06 -9.99
CA PHE A 184 -13.01 -38.23 -10.00
C PHE A 184 -12.03 -38.70 -11.08
N ILE A 185 -11.78 -40.01 -11.17
CA ILE A 185 -10.91 -40.60 -12.20
C ILE A 185 -11.46 -40.32 -13.61
N ILE A 186 -12.77 -40.50 -13.83
CA ILE A 186 -13.39 -40.23 -15.14
C ILE A 186 -13.32 -38.73 -15.46
N ARG A 187 -13.62 -37.85 -14.50
CA ARG A 187 -13.59 -36.40 -14.71
C ARG A 187 -12.18 -35.89 -15.00
N THR A 188 -11.17 -36.41 -14.32
CA THR A 188 -9.77 -36.04 -14.62
C THR A 188 -9.35 -36.60 -15.97
N SER A 189 -9.69 -37.86 -16.28
CA SER A 189 -9.35 -38.49 -17.55
C SER A 189 -10.01 -37.82 -18.75
N ASN A 190 -11.27 -37.38 -18.63
CA ASN A 190 -11.96 -36.69 -19.72
C ASN A 190 -11.35 -35.31 -20.00
N ARG A 191 -10.90 -34.60 -18.96
CA ARG A 191 -10.14 -33.35 -19.12
C ARG A 191 -8.80 -33.58 -19.82
N ASP A 192 -8.12 -34.68 -19.51
CA ASP A 192 -6.87 -35.07 -20.18
C ASP A 192 -7.10 -35.40 -21.67
N LEU A 193 -8.21 -36.05 -22.02
CA LEU A 193 -8.60 -36.34 -23.40
C LEU A 193 -8.93 -35.07 -24.20
N ASP A 194 -9.71 -34.13 -23.63
CA ASP A 194 -10.05 -32.87 -24.28
C ASP A 194 -8.81 -31.99 -24.52
N SER A 195 -7.86 -31.99 -23.58
CA SER A 195 -6.56 -31.30 -23.76
C SER A 195 -5.69 -31.96 -24.85
N SER A 196 -5.76 -33.28 -25.02
CA SER A 196 -5.02 -34.00 -26.05
C SER A 196 -5.64 -33.82 -27.45
N ASN A 197 -6.97 -33.77 -27.54
CA ASN A 197 -7.69 -33.64 -28.80
C ASN A 197 -7.62 -32.21 -29.39
N SER A 198 -7.52 -31.19 -28.53
CA SER A 198 -7.27 -29.81 -28.96
C SER A 198 -5.85 -29.64 -29.53
N ASN A 199 -4.85 -30.26 -28.91
CA ASN A 199 -3.47 -30.27 -29.41
C ASN A 199 -3.29 -31.03 -30.74
N SER A 200 -4.08 -32.08 -31.00
CA SER A 200 -4.00 -32.85 -32.25
C SER A 200 -4.61 -32.12 -33.45
N ARG A 201 -5.69 -31.35 -33.24
CA ARG A 201 -6.31 -30.52 -34.29
C ARG A 201 -5.43 -29.34 -34.69
N LEU A 202 -4.67 -28.76 -33.76
CA LEU A 202 -3.76 -27.65 -34.06
C LEU A 202 -2.61 -28.08 -34.98
N LYS A 203 -2.12 -29.33 -34.84
CA LYS A 203 -1.03 -29.86 -35.68
C LYS A 203 -1.44 -30.26 -37.09
N LYS A 204 -2.74 -30.39 -37.39
CA LYS A 204 -3.21 -30.84 -38.72
C LYS A 204 -3.47 -29.66 -39.69
N HIS A 205 -3.36 -28.43 -39.20
CA HIS A 205 -3.60 -27.20 -39.97
C HIS A 205 -2.36 -26.33 -40.16
N GLN A 206 -1.17 -26.87 -39.84
CA GLN A 206 0.13 -26.29 -40.13
C GLN A 206 0.85 -27.15 -41.17
#